data_AF-A0A7Y6BWD6-F1
#
_entry.id   AF-A0A7Y6BWD6-F1
#
_cell.length_a   1.000
_cell.length_b   1.000
_cell.length_c   1.000
_cell.angle_alpha   90.00
_cell.angle_beta   90.00
_cell.angle_gamma   90.00
#
_symmetry.space_group_name_H-M   'P 1'
#
loop_
_entity.id
_entity.type
_entity.pdbx_description
1 polymer ?
#
loop_
_entity_poly.entity_id
_entity_poly.type
_entity_poly.pdbx_seq_one_letter_code
_entity_poly.pdbx_strand_id
1 'polypeptide(L)' 'MGRSGGFNLKFRCTPTKHSSGRGFGQNLTLWSSWIIDGRHTNVFYSGDSGYSPHFKEIGEKYGPFI' A
#
# COMPACT_ATOMS: atom_id res chain seq x y z
N MET A 1 4.02 15.72 33.70
CA MET A 1 3.72 14.34 33.28
C MET A 1 3.40 14.35 31.79
N GLY A 2 4.44 14.46 30.95
CA GLY A 2 4.30 14.56 29.49
C GLY A 2 4.26 13.17 28.87
N ARG A 3 3.22 12.86 28.09
CA ARG A 3 3.17 11.63 27.31
C ARG A 3 4.30 11.66 26.29
N SER A 4 5.23 10.72 26.37
CA SER A 4 6.14 10.39 25.27
C SER A 4 5.30 9.86 24.11
N GLY A 5 4.78 10.75 23.27
CA GLY A 5 3.94 10.41 22.14
C GLY A 5 4.80 9.89 20.99
N GLY A 6 5.10 8.58 20.98
CA GLY A 6 5.75 7.94 19.85
C GLY A 6 4.89 8.06 18.58
N PHE A 7 5.53 8.33 17.44
CA PHE A 7 4.88 8.30 16.13
C PHE A 7 4.55 6.84 15.77
N ASN A 8 3.27 6.48 15.80
CA ASN A 8 2.82 5.16 15.36
C ASN A 8 2.35 5.28 13.91
N LEU A 9 3.10 4.67 12.99
CA LEU A 9 2.71 4.49 11.60
C LEU A 9 2.39 3.02 11.38
N LYS A 10 1.25 2.74 10.76
CA LYS A 10 0.89 1.38 10.36
C LYS A 10 0.98 1.25 8.84
N PHE A 11 1.71 0.24 8.41
CA PHE A 11 1.85 -0.09 6.99
C PHE A 11 0.98 -1.29 6.66
N ARG A 12 0.28 -1.22 5.52
CA ARG A 12 -0.47 -2.36 4.98
C ARG A 12 -0.03 -2.63 3.56
N CYS A 13 0.32 -3.88 3.31
CA CYS A 13 0.51 -4.44 1.99
C CYS A 13 -0.87 -4.74 1.40
N THR A 14 -1.18 -4.13 0.25
CA THR A 14 -2.41 -4.33 -0.50
C THR A 14 -2.14 -4.85 -1.91
N PRO A 15 -3.13 -5.45 -2.58
CA PRO A 15 -2.96 -5.98 -3.94
C PRO A 15 -2.52 -4.92 -4.95
N THR A 16 -1.82 -5.38 -5.98
CA THR A 16 -1.43 -4.59 -7.16
C THR A 16 -1.46 -5.50 -8.40
N LYS A 17 -1.55 -4.91 -9.60
CA LYS A 17 -1.54 -5.65 -10.87
C LYS A 17 -0.25 -5.37 -11.62
N HIS A 18 0.78 -6.17 -11.33
CA HIS A 18 2.08 -6.08 -11.98
C HIS A 18 2.86 -7.41 -11.92
N SER A 19 3.99 -7.50 -12.63
CA SER A 19 4.82 -8.70 -12.77
C SER A 19 6.27 -8.40 -12.44
N SER A 20 7.00 -9.33 -11.81
CA SER A 20 8.43 -9.15 -11.50
C SER A 20 9.30 -9.87 -12.52
N GLY A 21 10.48 -9.31 -12.81
CA GLY A 21 11.45 -9.94 -13.70
C GLY A 21 12.87 -9.47 -13.40
N ARG A 22 13.82 -10.41 -13.28
CA ARG A 22 15.26 -10.14 -13.16
C ARG A 22 16.05 -11.25 -13.85
N GLY A 23 16.89 -10.89 -14.83
CA GLY A 23 17.58 -11.88 -15.66
C GLY A 23 16.57 -12.81 -16.35
N PHE A 24 16.78 -14.12 -16.21
CA PHE A 24 15.84 -15.14 -16.73
C PHE A 24 14.69 -15.47 -15.77
N GLY A 25 14.67 -14.90 -14.56
CA GLY A 25 13.61 -15.14 -13.58
C GLY A 25 12.40 -14.26 -13.83
N GLN A 26 11.21 -14.86 -13.86
CA GLN A 26 9.91 -14.18 -14.03
C GLN A 26 8.99 -14.50 -12.84
N ASN A 27 8.29 -13.49 -12.34
CA ASN A 27 7.31 -13.55 -11.25
C ASN A 27 7.81 -14.20 -9.95
N LEU A 28 9.13 -14.12 -9.66
CA LEU A 28 9.73 -14.73 -8.48
C LEU A 28 9.53 -13.92 -7.19
N THR A 29 9.18 -12.64 -7.30
CA THR A 29 8.86 -11.76 -6.16
C THR A 29 7.48 -11.14 -6.31
N LEU A 30 6.76 -10.99 -5.21
CA LEU A 30 5.49 -10.29 -5.18
C LEU A 30 5.68 -8.79 -5.43
N TRP A 31 4.67 -8.19 -6.04
CA TRP A 31 4.45 -6.76 -6.03
C TRP A 31 3.36 -6.42 -5.03
N SER A 32 3.39 -5.20 -4.52
CA SER A 32 2.37 -4.69 -3.61
C SER A 32 2.18 -3.19 -3.76
N SER A 33 0.95 -2.75 -3.54
CA SER A 33 0.64 -1.38 -3.18
C SER A 33 0.68 -1.21 -1.66
N TRP A 34 0.89 0.01 -1.18
CA TRP A 34 1.03 0.29 0.24
C TRP A 34 0.00 1.31 0.71
N ILE A 35 -0.58 1.02 1.88
CA ILE A 35 -1.27 2.04 2.67
C ILE A 35 -0.36 2.40 3.84
N ILE A 36 -0.16 3.70 4.02
CA ILE A 36 0.55 4.28 5.15
C ILE A 36 -0.50 4.98 6.01
N ASP A 37 -0.91 4.32 7.10
CA ASP A 37 -1.86 4.87 8.06
C ASP A 37 -1.09 5.76 9.05
N GLY A 38 -1.25 7.07 8.90
CA GLY A 38 -0.79 8.07 9.83
C GLY A 38 -1.87 8.44 10.86
N ARG A 39 -1.48 9.19 11.89
CA ARG A 39 -2.42 9.64 12.94
C ARG A 39 -3.54 10.54 12.41
N HIS A 40 -3.26 11.31 11.35
CA HIS A 40 -4.17 12.30 10.79
C HIS A 40 -4.48 12.08 9.31
N THR A 41 -3.70 11.24 8.64
CA THR A 41 -3.70 11.14 7.19
C THR A 41 -3.32 9.73 6.79
N ASN A 42 -4.08 9.16 5.86
CA ASN A 42 -3.77 7.89 5.23
C ASN A 42 -3.34 8.16 3.78
N VAL A 43 -2.22 7.56 3.38
CA VAL A 43 -1.69 7.68 2.03
C VAL A 43 -1.75 6.32 1.36
N PHE A 44 -2.26 6.28 0.13
CA PHE A 44 -2.20 5.11 -0.71
C PHE A 44 -1.14 5.29 -1.79
N TYR A 45 -0.21 4.33 -1.88
CA TYR A 45 0.81 4.26 -2.92
C TYR A 45 0.61 2.99 -3.74
N SER A 46 0.21 3.13 -5.01
CA SER A 46 -0.12 1.98 -5.87
C SER A 46 1.09 1.13 -6.27
N GLY A 47 2.30 1.69 -6.21
CA GLY A 47 3.43 1.16 -6.96
C GLY A 47 3.22 1.28 -8.48
N ASP A 48 3.98 0.51 -9.25
CA ASP A 48 3.68 0.26 -10.66
C ASP A 48 2.53 -0.75 -10.72
N SER A 49 1.36 -0.32 -11.18
CA SER A 49 0.15 -1.12 -11.18
C SER A 49 -0.74 -0.74 -12.35
N GLY A 50 -1.19 -1.75 -13.10
CA GLY A 50 -2.26 -1.57 -14.08
C GLY A 50 -3.63 -1.42 -13.43
N TYR A 51 -4.54 -0.67 -14.07
CA TYR A 51 -5.91 -0.51 -13.59
C TYR A 51 -6.64 -1.85 -13.39
N SER A 52 -7.38 -1.96 -12.28
CA SER A 52 -8.03 -3.19 -11.82
C SER A 52 -9.08 -2.89 -10.74
N PRO A 53 -10.10 -3.75 -10.54
CA PRO A 53 -11.13 -3.56 -9.51
C PRO A 53 -10.62 -3.38 -8.08
N HIS A 54 -9.44 -3.94 -7.76
CA HIS A 54 -8.88 -3.85 -6.40
C HIS A 54 -8.64 -2.41 -5.93
N PHE A 55 -8.46 -1.44 -6.84
CA PHE A 55 -8.37 -0.03 -6.42
C PHE A 55 -9.65 0.46 -5.75
N LYS A 56 -10.81 0.08 -6.30
CA LYS A 56 -12.12 0.41 -5.73
C LYS A 56 -12.32 -0.31 -4.40
N GLU A 57 -12.00 -1.60 -4.35
CA GLU A 57 -12.12 -2.41 -3.13
C GLU A 57 -11.22 -1.89 -2.00
N ILE A 58 -9.99 -1.46 -2.33
CA ILE A 58 -9.06 -0.83 -1.36
C ILE A 58 -9.64 0.49 -0.87
N GLY A 59 -10.16 1.34 -1.77
CA GLY A 59 -10.79 2.61 -1.42
C GLY A 59 -12.02 2.44 -0.51
N GLU A 60 -12.89 1.48 -0.82
CA GLU A 60 -14.08 1.16 -0.01
C GLU A 60 -13.70 0.62 1.38
N LYS A 61 -12.62 -0.15 1.48
CA LYS A 61 -12.22 -0.80 2.73
C LYS A 61 -11.36 0.07 3.65
N TYR A 62 -10.51 0.93 3.09
CA TYR A 62 -9.46 1.63 3.84
C TYR A 62 -9.43 3.15 3.61
N GLY A 63 -10.20 3.66 2.65
CA GLY A 63 -10.29 5.09 2.40
C GLY A 63 -11.03 5.87 3.51
N PRO A 64 -11.10 7.21 3.38
CA PRO A 64 -10.54 8.00 2.28
C PRO A 64 -9.02 8.11 2.35
N PHE A 65 -8.39 8.27 1.19
CA PHE A 65 -6.98 8.59 1.05
C PHE A 65 -6.81 10.02 0.56
N ILE A 66 -5.64 10.60 0.83
CA ILE A 66 -5.14 11.76 0.07
C ILE A 66 -4.38 11.29 -1.18
#